data_AF-A0A7C6XF38-F1
#
_entry.id   AF-A0A7C6XF38-F1
#
_cell.length_a   1.000
_cell.length_b   1.000
_cell.length_c   1.000
_cell.angle_alpha   90.00
_cell.angle_beta   90.00
_cell.angle_gamma   90.00
#
_symmetry.space_group_name_H-M   'P 1'
#
loop_
_entity.id
_entity.type
_entity.pdbx_description
1 polymer ?
#
loop_
_entity_poly.entity_id
_entity_poly.type
_entity_poly.pdbx_seq_one_letter_code
_entity_poly.pdbx_strand_id
1 'polypeptide(L)'
;DNFRAYGLVTHQHTPEIEQEFARLSGVNAPVQFTPHLVPMTRGILMTGYASLACEADTPGLLAEYEAFYADAPFVQVLPEGTLPETKYVVASNQCHIGLRVDPRTRRVIVVSAIDNLMRGAAGQAVQNMNVMCGLPERHGLDLPALYP
;
A
#
# COMPACT_ATOMS: atom_id res chain seq x y z
N ASP A 1 1.62 22.91 -13.61
CA ASP A 1 1.55 21.52 -13.08
C ASP A 1 2.41 20.60 -13.92
N ASN A 2 3.24 19.77 -13.28
CA ASN A 2 4.19 18.87 -13.95
C ASN A 2 4.12 17.46 -13.34
N PHE A 3 4.33 16.43 -14.15
CA PHE A 3 4.36 15.03 -13.76
C PHE A 3 5.66 14.41 -14.31
N ARG A 4 6.49 13.83 -13.45
CA ARG A 4 7.79 13.30 -13.88
C ARG A 4 8.23 12.07 -13.09
N ALA A 5 8.86 11.13 -13.77
CA ALA A 5 9.63 10.08 -13.11
C ALA A 5 10.92 10.66 -12.50
N TYR A 6 11.40 10.07 -11.41
CA TYR A 6 12.68 10.42 -10.79
C TYR A 6 13.31 9.20 -10.11
N GLY A 7 14.58 9.30 -9.70
CA GLY A 7 15.22 8.24 -8.90
C GLY A 7 15.25 6.85 -9.55
N LEU A 8 15.25 6.78 -10.88
CA LEU A 8 15.23 5.51 -11.60
C LEU A 8 16.45 4.67 -11.23
N VAL A 9 16.24 3.37 -10.94
CA VAL A 9 17.27 2.37 -10.62
C VAL A 9 18.01 2.60 -9.29
N THR A 10 18.09 3.84 -8.79
CA THR A 10 18.92 4.21 -7.64
C THR A 10 18.14 4.78 -6.45
N HIS A 11 16.81 4.63 -6.44
CA HIS A 11 16.00 5.14 -5.34
C HIS A 11 16.35 4.46 -4.01
N GLN A 12 16.43 5.26 -2.93
CA GLN A 12 16.87 4.79 -1.61
C GLN A 12 15.88 3.82 -0.95
N HIS A 13 14.61 3.82 -1.35
CA HIS A 13 13.62 2.85 -0.87
C HIS A 13 13.68 1.49 -1.57
N THR A 14 14.40 1.35 -2.70
CA THR A 14 14.45 0.05 -3.41
C THR A 14 15.02 -1.05 -2.51
N PRO A 15 16.17 -0.86 -1.81
CA PRO A 15 16.69 -1.87 -0.89
C PRO A 15 15.76 -2.19 0.29
N GLU A 16 15.01 -1.20 0.80
CA GLU A 16 14.03 -1.41 1.88
C GLU A 16 12.87 -2.29 1.39
N ILE A 17 12.35 -2.01 0.19
CA ILE A 17 11.29 -2.83 -0.44
C ILE A 17 11.78 -4.26 -0.65
N GLU A 18 12.99 -4.44 -1.18
CA GLU A 18 13.58 -5.77 -1.40
C GLU A 18 13.83 -6.51 -0.08
N GLN A 19 14.29 -5.82 0.97
CA GLN A 19 14.49 -6.39 2.30
C GLN A 19 13.18 -6.93 2.88
N GLU A 20 12.12 -6.12 2.91
CA GLU A 20 10.84 -6.54 3.49
C GLU A 20 10.15 -7.60 2.63
N PHE A 21 10.24 -7.50 1.30
CA PHE A 21 9.74 -8.53 0.40
C PHE A 21 10.44 -9.87 0.64
N ALA A 22 11.77 -9.89 0.72
CA ALA A 22 12.53 -11.11 0.99
C ALA A 22 12.22 -11.68 2.37
N ARG A 23 12.07 -10.83 3.40
CA ARG A 23 11.72 -11.24 4.76
C ARG A 23 10.33 -11.89 4.83
N LEU A 24 9.35 -11.36 4.11
CA LEU A 24 7.96 -11.84 4.16
C LEU A 24 7.72 -13.03 3.23
N SER A 25 8.33 -13.04 2.05
CA SER A 25 8.09 -14.08 1.03
C SER A 25 9.09 -15.23 1.07
N GLY A 26 10.26 -15.04 1.71
CA GLY A 26 11.40 -15.95 1.60
C GLY A 26 12.09 -15.92 0.23
N VAL A 27 11.66 -15.04 -0.69
CA VAL A 27 12.20 -14.94 -2.05
C VAL A 27 13.10 -13.70 -2.15
N ASN A 28 14.37 -13.91 -2.47
CA ASN A 28 15.29 -12.83 -2.78
C ASN A 28 15.24 -12.55 -4.30
N ALA A 29 14.52 -11.51 -4.69
CA ALA A 29 14.36 -11.11 -6.09
C ALA A 29 14.50 -9.59 -6.25
N PRO A 30 15.13 -9.12 -7.34
CA PRO A 30 15.27 -7.69 -7.61
C PRO A 30 13.90 -7.07 -7.92
N VAL A 31 13.70 -5.83 -7.47
CA VAL A 31 12.47 -5.06 -7.70
C VAL A 31 12.74 -3.89 -8.64
N GLN A 32 11.96 -3.80 -9.71
CA GLN A 32 11.93 -2.59 -10.54
C GLN A 32 11.01 -1.54 -9.88
N PHE A 33 11.60 -0.51 -9.27
CA PHE A 33 10.86 0.59 -8.65
C PHE A 33 11.03 1.91 -9.42
N THR A 34 9.90 2.55 -9.74
CA THR A 34 9.85 3.79 -10.53
C THR A 34 8.90 4.79 -9.85
N PRO A 35 9.42 5.73 -9.03
CA PRO A 35 8.58 6.74 -8.42
C PRO A 35 8.29 7.87 -9.42
N HIS A 36 7.09 8.44 -9.30
CA HIS A 36 6.67 9.59 -10.09
C HIS A 36 6.23 10.72 -9.15
N LEU A 37 6.71 11.93 -9.43
CA LEU A 37 6.25 13.14 -8.77
C LEU A 37 5.01 13.65 -9.49
N VAL A 38 3.92 13.79 -8.75
CA VAL A 38 2.59 14.22 -9.22
C VAL A 38 2.31 15.62 -8.68
N PRO A 39 1.58 16.50 -9.40
CA PRO A 39 1.25 17.85 -8.91
C PRO A 39 0.13 17.81 -7.86
N MET A 40 0.40 17.15 -6.72
CA MET A 40 -0.48 17.09 -5.55
C MET A 40 0.37 17.11 -4.27
N THR A 41 -0.14 17.76 -3.21
CA THR A 41 0.59 17.95 -1.95
C THR A 41 0.70 16.67 -1.12
N ARG A 42 -0.33 15.82 -1.16
CA ARG A 42 -0.46 14.61 -0.34
C ARG A 42 -0.97 13.45 -1.17
N GLY A 43 -0.55 12.26 -0.77
CA GLY A 43 -0.97 10.99 -1.34
C GLY A 43 0.18 10.24 -2.00
N ILE A 44 0.21 8.94 -1.81
CA ILE A 44 0.95 7.99 -2.65
C ILE A 44 -0.05 6.98 -3.17
N LEU A 45 0.00 6.73 -4.48
CA LEU A 45 -0.63 5.58 -5.11
C LEU A 45 0.47 4.67 -5.65
N MET A 46 0.45 3.41 -5.23
CA MET A 46 1.36 2.38 -5.72
C MET A 46 0.59 1.41 -6.59
N THR A 47 1.16 1.08 -7.76
CA THR A 47 0.70 -0.02 -8.62
C THR A 47 1.82 -1.03 -8.76
N GLY A 48 1.65 -2.20 -8.16
CA GLY A 48 2.59 -3.31 -8.14
C GLY A 48 2.14 -4.43 -9.06
N TYR A 49 3.09 -5.10 -9.69
CA TYR A 49 2.82 -6.20 -10.61
C TYR A 49 3.68 -7.41 -10.25
N ALA A 50 3.05 -8.52 -9.88
CA ALA A 50 3.76 -9.76 -9.52
C ALA A 50 3.27 -10.94 -10.37
N SER A 51 4.16 -11.87 -10.68
CA SER A 51 3.80 -13.15 -11.32
C SER A 51 3.17 -14.07 -10.28
N LEU A 52 2.11 -14.77 -10.66
CA LEU A 52 1.45 -15.73 -9.78
C LEU A 52 2.23 -17.04 -9.71
N ALA A 53 2.53 -17.51 -8.49
CA ALA A 53 3.21 -18.77 -8.26
C ALA A 53 2.31 -19.99 -8.56
N CYS A 54 1.02 -19.86 -8.32
CA CYS A 54 -0.02 -20.85 -8.61
C CYS A 54 -1.17 -20.22 -9.40
N GLU A 55 -2.13 -21.02 -9.86
CA GLU A 55 -3.36 -20.46 -10.43
C GLU A 55 -4.18 -19.80 -9.32
N ALA A 56 -4.62 -18.57 -9.57
CA ALA A 56 -5.46 -17.80 -8.68
C ALA A 56 -6.32 -16.86 -9.52
N ASP A 57 -7.49 -16.50 -9.01
CA ASP A 57 -8.38 -15.50 -9.60
C ASP A 57 -8.54 -14.29 -8.67
N THR A 58 -9.21 -13.24 -9.18
CA THR A 58 -9.43 -12.01 -8.40
C THR A 58 -10.24 -12.26 -7.13
N PRO A 59 -11.39 -12.97 -7.15
CA PRO A 59 -12.18 -13.21 -5.94
C PRO A 59 -11.41 -13.99 -4.86
N GLY A 60 -10.67 -15.04 -5.25
CA GLY A 60 -9.89 -15.84 -4.32
C GLY A 60 -8.79 -15.01 -3.66
N LEU A 61 -8.01 -14.25 -4.42
CA LEU A 61 -6.97 -13.40 -3.84
C LEU A 61 -7.52 -12.24 -2.99
N LEU A 62 -8.68 -11.69 -3.34
CA LEU A 62 -9.34 -10.69 -2.50
C LEU A 62 -9.73 -11.29 -1.15
N ALA A 63 -10.31 -12.48 -1.13
CA ALA A 63 -10.67 -13.16 0.12
C ALA A 63 -9.43 -13.42 1.00
N GLU A 64 -8.30 -13.82 0.42
CA GLU A 64 -7.03 -13.98 1.15
C GLU A 64 -6.52 -12.65 1.73
N TYR A 65 -6.60 -11.56 0.97
CA TYR A 65 -6.23 -10.22 1.45
C TYR A 65 -7.14 -9.74 2.58
N GLU A 66 -8.45 -9.93 2.44
CA GLU A 66 -9.45 -9.59 3.45
C GLU A 66 -9.20 -10.37 4.75
N ALA A 67 -8.96 -11.68 4.65
CA ALA A 67 -8.64 -12.52 5.79
C ALA A 67 -7.32 -12.08 6.47
N PHE A 68 -6.29 -11.77 5.69
CA PHE A 68 -5.00 -11.33 6.21
C PHE A 68 -5.08 -9.99 6.96
N TYR A 69 -5.89 -9.06 6.46
CA TYR A 69 -6.05 -7.72 7.06
C TYR A 69 -7.26 -7.59 7.99
N ALA A 70 -7.94 -8.68 8.33
CA ALA A 70 -9.17 -8.65 9.13
C ALA A 70 -9.03 -7.92 10.48
N ASP A 71 -7.86 -8.08 11.12
CA ASP A 71 -7.54 -7.45 12.41
C ASP A 71 -6.66 -6.19 12.26
N ALA A 72 -6.41 -5.73 11.03
CA ALA A 72 -5.58 -4.56 10.76
C ALA A 72 -6.43 -3.27 10.73
N PRO A 73 -6.42 -2.42 11.78
CA PRO A 73 -7.42 -1.35 11.96
C PRO A 73 -7.36 -0.22 10.92
N PHE A 74 -6.26 -0.15 10.17
CA PHE A 74 -5.94 0.92 9.22
C PHE A 74 -5.82 0.42 7.78
N VAL A 75 -6.09 -0.85 7.51
CA VAL A 75 -6.01 -1.40 6.16
C VAL A 75 -7.40 -1.80 5.71
N GLN A 76 -7.83 -1.24 4.59
CA GLN A 76 -9.10 -1.56 3.96
C GLN A 76 -8.85 -2.21 2.61
N VAL A 77 -9.23 -3.48 2.49
CA VAL A 77 -9.32 -4.16 1.19
C VAL A 77 -10.64 -3.75 0.54
N LEU A 78 -10.55 -3.19 -0.66
CA LEU A 78 -11.70 -2.70 -1.41
C LEU A 78 -12.35 -3.85 -2.17
N PRO A 79 -13.68 -3.81 -2.35
CA PRO A 79 -14.40 -4.87 -3.05
C PRO A 79 -13.95 -4.97 -4.51
N GLU A 80 -14.20 -6.13 -5.10
CA GLU A 80 -14.04 -6.31 -6.54
C GLU A 80 -14.83 -5.24 -7.31
N GLY A 81 -14.26 -4.73 -8.39
CA GLY A 81 -14.76 -3.57 -9.13
C GLY A 81 -14.13 -2.24 -8.72
N THR A 82 -13.69 -2.08 -7.47
CA THR A 82 -13.19 -0.81 -6.93
C THR A 82 -11.66 -0.77 -6.87
N LEU A 83 -11.08 0.42 -7.05
CA LEU A 83 -9.64 0.66 -6.92
C LEU A 83 -9.37 1.84 -5.96
N PRO A 84 -8.23 1.83 -5.25
CA PRO A 84 -7.85 2.92 -4.36
C PRO A 84 -7.65 4.25 -5.09
N GLU A 85 -8.02 5.32 -4.39
CA GLU A 85 -7.84 6.70 -4.81
C GLU A 85 -7.19 7.48 -3.66
N THR A 86 -6.14 8.25 -3.93
CA THR A 86 -5.39 8.94 -2.87
C THR A 86 -6.24 9.90 -2.04
N LYS A 87 -7.23 10.56 -2.67
CA LYS A 87 -8.13 11.49 -1.97
C LYS A 87 -8.91 10.85 -0.82
N TYR A 88 -9.23 9.56 -0.91
CA TYR A 88 -10.00 8.86 0.12
C TYR A 88 -9.18 8.45 1.34
N VAL A 89 -7.87 8.73 1.34
CA VAL A 89 -6.97 8.43 2.46
C VAL A 89 -6.22 9.66 2.97
N VAL A 90 -6.35 10.82 2.32
CA VAL A 90 -5.69 12.07 2.73
C VAL A 90 -6.02 12.43 4.17
N ALA A 91 -4.99 12.85 4.92
CA ALA A 91 -5.05 13.24 6.32
C ALA A 91 -5.55 12.14 7.28
N SER A 92 -5.64 10.89 6.83
CA SER A 92 -5.97 9.73 7.67
C SER A 92 -4.77 8.79 7.79
N ASN A 93 -4.79 7.89 8.77
CA ASN A 93 -3.83 6.81 8.86
C ASN A 93 -4.23 5.57 8.03
N GLN A 94 -5.24 5.68 7.16
CA GLN A 94 -5.77 4.56 6.38
C GLN A 94 -4.88 4.20 5.18
N CYS A 95 -4.93 2.93 4.81
CA CYS A 95 -4.38 2.35 3.60
C CYS A 95 -5.50 1.60 2.88
N HIS A 96 -5.81 2.01 1.65
CA HIS A 96 -6.77 1.29 0.82
C HIS A 96 -6.02 0.40 -0.17
N ILE A 97 -6.46 -0.84 -0.34
CA ILE A 97 -5.86 -1.83 -1.25
C ILE A 97 -6.94 -2.36 -2.19
N GLY A 98 -6.64 -2.48 -3.48
CA GLY A 98 -7.46 -3.22 -4.44
C GLY A 98 -6.57 -4.03 -5.37
N LEU A 99 -7.08 -5.13 -5.92
CA LEU A 99 -6.28 -5.98 -6.81
C LEU A 99 -7.09 -6.59 -7.94
N ARG A 100 -6.38 -7.00 -9.00
CA ARG A 100 -6.91 -7.77 -10.14
C ARG A 100 -5.90 -8.79 -10.64
N VAL A 101 -6.38 -9.96 -11.00
CA VAL A 101 -5.60 -10.94 -11.77
C VAL A 101 -5.80 -10.72 -13.26
N ASP A 102 -4.69 -10.64 -14.01
CA ASP A 102 -4.71 -10.73 -15.47
C ASP A 102 -4.36 -12.16 -15.91
N PRO A 103 -5.34 -12.98 -16.31
CA PRO A 103 -5.10 -14.37 -16.68
C PRO A 103 -4.23 -14.50 -17.94
N ARG A 104 -4.20 -13.49 -18.81
CA ARG A 104 -3.41 -13.52 -20.05
C ARG A 104 -1.92 -13.47 -19.77
N THR A 105 -1.53 -12.78 -18.71
CA THR A 105 -0.12 -12.62 -18.30
C THR A 105 0.25 -13.47 -17.09
N ARG A 106 -0.73 -14.14 -16.44
CA ARG A 106 -0.58 -14.82 -15.13
C ARG A 106 0.05 -13.90 -14.08
N ARG A 107 -0.42 -12.65 -14.02
CA ARG A 107 0.05 -11.66 -13.04
C ARG A 107 -1.08 -11.13 -12.19
N VAL A 108 -0.77 -10.78 -10.96
CA VAL A 108 -1.61 -9.92 -10.13
C VAL A 108 -1.14 -8.47 -10.24
N ILE A 109 -2.10 -7.58 -10.34
CA ILE A 109 -1.94 -6.13 -10.25
C ILE A 109 -2.51 -5.72 -8.91
N VAL A 110 -1.67 -5.18 -8.03
CA VAL A 110 -2.09 -4.67 -6.72
C VAL A 110 -1.96 -3.16 -6.75
N VAL A 111 -3.03 -2.47 -6.37
CA VAL A 111 -3.05 -1.02 -6.21
C VAL A 111 -3.24 -0.72 -4.74
N SER A 112 -2.49 0.24 -4.21
CA SER A 112 -2.71 0.76 -2.86
C SER A 112 -2.62 2.28 -2.82
N ALA A 113 -3.32 2.90 -1.87
CA ALA A 113 -3.25 4.32 -1.62
C ALA A 113 -3.08 4.63 -0.13
N ILE A 114 -2.20 5.58 0.18
CA ILE A 114 -1.96 6.13 1.52
C ILE A 114 -1.80 7.64 1.47
N ASP A 115 -2.00 8.33 2.60
CA ASP A 115 -1.40 9.66 2.81
C ASP A 115 0.09 9.49 3.19
N ASN A 116 0.98 10.11 2.42
CA ASN A 116 2.43 9.98 2.56
C ASN A 116 3.01 10.66 3.81
N LEU A 117 2.28 11.59 4.42
CA LEU A 117 2.69 12.27 5.65
C LEU A 117 2.06 11.63 6.89
N MET A 118 0.91 10.97 6.74
CA MET A 118 0.26 10.21 7.80
C MET A 118 0.74 8.76 7.80
N ARG A 119 0.03 7.85 7.12
CA ARG A 119 0.37 6.43 7.07
C ARG A 119 1.77 6.18 6.49
N GLY A 120 2.24 7.04 5.59
CA GLY A 120 3.60 6.97 5.05
C GLY A 120 4.71 7.51 5.97
N ALA A 121 4.36 8.20 7.06
CA ALA A 121 5.36 8.80 7.97
C ALA A 121 4.82 8.96 9.41
N ALA A 122 4.31 10.14 9.76
CA ALA A 122 4.05 10.54 11.15
C ALA A 122 2.94 9.73 11.82
N GLY A 123 1.87 9.40 11.08
CA GLY A 123 0.78 8.55 11.58
C GLY A 123 1.27 7.15 11.95
N GLN A 124 2.11 6.54 11.10
CA GLN A 124 2.74 5.25 11.40
C GLN A 124 3.72 5.34 12.58
N ALA A 125 4.45 6.45 12.73
CA ALA A 125 5.31 6.66 13.90
C ALA A 125 4.51 6.74 15.21
N VAL A 126 3.38 7.45 15.22
CA VAL A 126 2.47 7.51 16.38
C VAL A 126 1.83 6.16 16.66
N GLN A 127 1.45 5.41 15.63
CA GLN A 127 0.91 4.06 15.79
C GLN A 127 1.92 3.13 16.47
N ASN A 128 3.18 3.17 16.03
CA ASN A 128 4.26 2.40 16.65
C ASN A 128 4.47 2.84 18.11
N MET A 129 4.49 4.14 18.38
CA MET A 129 4.59 4.68 19.75
C MET A 129 3.45 4.18 20.64
N ASN A 130 2.20 4.16 20.15
CA ASN A 130 1.06 3.66 20.90
C ASN A 130 1.30 2.23 21.36
N VAL A 131 1.70 1.35 20.43
CA VAL A 131 2.01 -0.06 20.74
C VAL A 131 3.17 -0.17 21.73
N MET A 132 4.25 0.57 21.53
CA MET A 132 5.42 0.58 22.42
C MET A 132 5.10 1.03 23.85
N CYS A 133 4.16 1.97 24.00
CA CYS A 133 3.72 2.50 25.29
C CYS A 133 2.53 1.73 25.90
N GLY A 134 2.07 0.65 25.28
CA GLY A 134 0.90 -0.12 25.75
C GLY A 134 -0.44 0.62 25.63
N LEU A 135 -0.51 1.64 24.78
CA LEU A 135 -1.75 2.33 24.41
C LEU A 135 -2.49 1.57 23.31
N PRO A 136 -3.81 1.77 23.15
CA PRO A 136 -4.52 1.25 21.99
C PRO A 136 -3.87 1.73 20.69
N GLU A 137 -3.63 0.82 19.75
CA GLU A 137 -2.95 1.11 18.47
C GLU A 137 -3.56 2.31 17.73
N ARG A 138 -4.89 2.47 17.82
CA ARG A 138 -5.66 3.53 17.16
C ARG A 138 -5.66 4.88 17.88
N HIS A 139 -5.05 4.96 19.07
CA HIS A 139 -5.11 6.15 19.91
C HIS A 139 -4.58 7.40 19.19
N GLY A 140 -5.44 8.42 19.03
CA GLY A 140 -5.10 9.66 18.33
C GLY A 140 -5.04 9.56 16.79
N LEU A 141 -5.44 8.44 16.21
CA LEU A 141 -5.31 8.16 14.77
C LEU A 141 -6.64 7.82 14.07
N ASP A 142 -7.76 7.90 14.79
CA ASP A 142 -9.12 7.55 14.31
C ASP A 142 -9.82 8.66 13.51
N LEU A 143 -9.05 9.59 12.95
CA LEU A 143 -9.62 10.63 12.10
C LEU A 143 -9.99 10.06 10.73
N PRO A 144 -11.21 10.33 10.22
CA PRO A 144 -11.57 9.98 8.86
C PRO A 144 -10.72 10.78 7.87
N ALA A 145 -10.63 10.29 6.63
CA ALA A 145 -9.97 11.04 5.57
C ALA A 145 -10.64 12.40 5.34
N LEU A 146 -9.84 13.42 5.08
CA LEU A 146 -10.33 14.73 4.69
C LEU A 146 -10.64 14.71 3.20
N TYR A 147 -11.89 15.03 2.84
CA TYR A 147 -12.36 15.06 1.47
C TYR A 147 -13.33 16.23 1.28
N PRO A 148 -13.31 16.95 0.13
CA PRO A 148 -12.42 16.79 -1.03
C PRO A 148 -11.05 17.47 -0.90
#